data_AF-A0A351IQM3-F1
#
_entry.id   AF-A0A351IQM3-F1
#
_cell.length_a   1.000
_cell.length_b   1.000
_cell.length_c   1.000
_cell.angle_alpha   90.00
_cell.angle_beta   90.00
_cell.angle_gamma   90.00
#
_symmetry.space_group_name_H-M   'P 1'
#
loop_
_entity.id
_entity.type
_entity.pdbx_description
1 polymer ?
#
loop_
_entity_poly.entity_id
_entity_poly.type
_entity_poly.pdbx_seq_one_letter_code
_entity_poly.pdbx_strand_id
1 'polypeptide(L)'
;MSISFAGIFDSYTLWTLILAVLWLIAYMPRRNFIKRMLFMSLILLPFGLTQPYFVPGYWHASVREQFETFTDIGGFLWIFFLGGIIAVLFEEVFKLRFKKPELLSRQQKTNAIVIYVLLLISGIVASSISYFTQLSVVRGALIMGLVILWYVVWNERKILREVLYGASLFGALYLMTLLFVDWLFPEFVSTHLQLTQGTSLGYVFTIPLEEYVYAIVFGAAMIPVYKGIRNSEIIQKKKKGAKSE
;
A
#
# COMPACT_ATOMS: atom_id res chain seq x y z
N MET A 1 8.66 -39.87 -0.06
CA MET A 1 8.95 -38.43 -0.23
C MET A 1 7.83 -37.64 0.41
N SER A 2 8.03 -37.14 1.64
CA SER A 2 7.12 -36.19 2.26
C SER A 2 7.40 -34.82 1.65
N ILE A 3 6.52 -34.38 0.75
CA ILE A 3 6.50 -32.98 0.32
C ILE A 3 6.07 -32.18 1.55
N SER A 4 7.01 -31.51 2.22
CA SER A 4 6.62 -30.54 3.25
C SER A 4 6.08 -29.31 2.52
N PHE A 5 4.93 -28.79 2.96
CA PHE A 5 4.38 -27.54 2.42
C PHE A 5 5.39 -26.38 2.53
N ALA A 6 6.24 -26.42 3.56
CA ALA A 6 7.36 -25.50 3.77
C ALA A 6 8.48 -25.59 2.71
N GLY A 7 8.53 -26.66 1.91
CA GLY A 7 9.49 -26.81 0.81
C GLY A 7 8.99 -26.27 -0.54
N ILE A 8 7.69 -25.97 -0.67
CA ILE A 8 7.09 -25.49 -1.93
C ILE A 8 6.89 -23.98 -1.93
N PHE A 9 6.49 -23.39 -0.79
CA PHE A 9 6.20 -21.96 -0.67
C PHE A 9 7.01 -21.37 0.48
N ASP A 10 7.76 -20.29 0.21
CA ASP A 10 8.27 -19.46 1.30
C ASP A 10 7.13 -18.67 1.96
N SER A 11 7.40 -18.16 3.16
CA SER A 11 6.41 -17.47 3.98
C SER A 11 5.86 -16.20 3.33
N TYR A 12 6.66 -15.54 2.49
CA TYR A 12 6.25 -14.35 1.74
C TYR A 12 5.31 -14.68 0.58
N THR A 13 5.59 -15.77 -0.15
CA THR A 13 4.66 -16.30 -1.16
C THR A 13 3.34 -16.70 -0.54
N LEU A 14 3.34 -17.32 0.66
CA LEU A 14 2.08 -17.64 1.34
C LEU A 14 1.31 -16.36 1.73
N TRP A 15 1.98 -15.33 2.22
CA TRP A 15 1.34 -14.04 2.52
C TRP A 15 0.63 -13.47 1.29
N THR A 16 1.31 -13.50 0.15
CA THR A 16 0.77 -13.07 -1.15
C THR A 16 -0.45 -13.91 -1.56
N LEU A 17 -0.40 -15.23 -1.36
CA LEU A 17 -1.53 -16.14 -1.66
C LEU A 17 -2.74 -15.90 -0.74
N ILE A 18 -2.50 -15.63 0.56
CA ILE A 18 -3.58 -15.26 1.50
C ILE A 18 -4.29 -14.00 1.00
N LEU A 19 -3.54 -12.97 0.60
CA LEU A 19 -4.11 -11.76 0.01
C LEU A 19 -4.83 -12.05 -1.31
N ALA A 20 -4.30 -12.94 -2.15
CA ALA A 20 -4.96 -13.34 -3.40
C ALA A 20 -6.34 -13.97 -3.13
N VAL A 21 -6.44 -14.85 -2.14
CA VAL A 21 -7.71 -15.48 -1.74
C VAL A 21 -8.69 -14.44 -1.20
N LEU A 22 -8.24 -13.55 -0.30
CA LEU A 22 -9.07 -12.47 0.23
C LEU A 22 -9.55 -11.52 -0.88
N TRP A 23 -8.68 -11.22 -1.84
CA TRP A 23 -9.03 -10.45 -3.03
C TRP A 23 -10.08 -11.19 -3.85
N LEU A 24 -9.91 -12.47 -4.16
CA LEU A 24 -10.91 -13.24 -4.92
C LEU A 24 -12.27 -13.30 -4.20
N ILE A 25 -12.28 -13.46 -2.87
CA ILE A 25 -13.52 -13.42 -2.07
C ILE A 25 -14.18 -12.03 -2.19
N ALA A 26 -13.40 -10.95 -2.09
CA ALA A 26 -13.91 -9.59 -2.27
C ALA A 26 -14.37 -9.31 -3.72
N TYR A 27 -13.84 -10.05 -4.70
CA TYR A 27 -14.21 -9.93 -6.11
C TYR A 27 -15.58 -10.53 -6.44
N MET A 28 -15.96 -11.64 -5.78
CA MET A 28 -17.19 -12.39 -6.07
C MET A 28 -18.50 -11.58 -5.89
N PRO A 29 -18.66 -10.75 -4.84
CA PRO A 29 -19.88 -9.97 -4.68
C PRO A 29 -19.84 -8.65 -5.47
N ARG A 30 -20.68 -8.59 -6.52
CA ARG A 30 -21.18 -7.39 -7.23
C ARG A 30 -20.22 -6.80 -8.28
N ARG A 31 -20.65 -6.88 -9.55
CA ARG A 31 -19.97 -6.34 -10.76
C ARG A 31 -19.48 -4.88 -10.68
N ASN A 32 -20.07 -4.07 -9.80
CA ASN A 32 -19.74 -2.65 -9.66
C ASN A 32 -18.49 -2.38 -8.81
N PHE A 33 -18.08 -3.31 -7.93
CA PHE A 33 -16.86 -3.18 -7.13
C PHE A 33 -15.62 -3.61 -7.89
N ILE A 34 -15.75 -4.60 -8.76
CA ILE A 34 -14.67 -5.15 -9.59
C ILE A 34 -13.86 -4.05 -10.29
N LYS A 35 -14.54 -3.09 -10.93
CA LYS A 35 -13.84 -2.00 -11.64
C LYS A 35 -13.02 -1.12 -10.69
N ARG A 36 -13.51 -0.87 -9.48
CA ARG A 36 -12.86 -0.01 -8.47
C ARG A 36 -11.70 -0.72 -7.80
N MET A 37 -11.91 -1.99 -7.53
CA MET A 37 -10.93 -2.91 -6.99
C MET A 37 -9.75 -3.09 -7.94
N LEU A 38 -10.02 -3.39 -9.22
CA LEU A 38 -8.99 -3.44 -10.26
C LEU A 38 -8.27 -2.10 -10.44
N PHE A 39 -9.02 -0.99 -10.46
CA PHE A 39 -8.44 0.34 -10.56
C PHE A 39 -7.43 0.62 -9.44
N MET A 40 -7.78 0.33 -8.18
CA MET A 40 -6.83 0.51 -7.08
C MET A 40 -5.68 -0.49 -7.08
N SER A 41 -5.94 -1.72 -7.49
CA SER A 41 -4.89 -2.74 -7.65
C SER A 41 -3.84 -2.27 -8.68
N LEU A 42 -4.29 -1.67 -9.79
CA LEU A 42 -3.42 -1.11 -10.84
C LEU A 42 -2.73 0.19 -10.43
N ILE A 43 -3.38 1.04 -9.63
CA ILE A 43 -2.74 2.25 -9.08
C ILE A 43 -1.60 1.87 -8.13
N LEU A 44 -1.74 0.79 -7.36
CA LEU A 44 -0.69 0.38 -6.44
C LEU A 44 0.41 -0.44 -7.10
N LEU A 45 0.14 -1.09 -8.23
CA LEU A 45 1.10 -1.95 -8.92
C LEU A 45 2.49 -1.30 -9.15
N PRO A 46 2.62 -0.01 -9.55
CA PRO A 46 3.92 0.62 -9.74
C PRO A 46 4.79 0.73 -8.48
N PHE A 47 4.23 0.61 -7.28
CA PHE A 47 5.02 0.52 -6.06
C PHE A 47 5.80 -0.80 -5.94
N GLY A 48 5.46 -1.83 -6.71
CA GLY A 48 6.34 -3.01 -6.84
C GLY A 48 7.73 -2.63 -7.38
N LEU A 49 7.82 -1.59 -8.21
CA LEU A 49 9.11 -1.07 -8.70
C LEU A 49 9.93 -0.37 -7.62
N THR A 50 9.32 -0.02 -6.48
CA THR A 50 10.04 0.64 -5.39
C THR A 50 10.68 -0.34 -4.43
N GLN A 51 10.31 -1.63 -4.47
CA GLN A 51 10.86 -2.64 -3.56
C GLN A 51 12.38 -2.82 -3.60
N PRO A 52 13.06 -2.80 -4.77
CA PRO A 52 14.52 -2.96 -4.81
C PRO A 52 15.28 -1.93 -3.99
N TYR A 53 14.69 -0.74 -3.74
CA TYR A 53 15.28 0.31 -2.91
C TYR A 53 15.30 -0.05 -1.42
N PHE A 54 14.48 -1.01 -1.00
CA PHE A 54 14.36 -1.42 0.39
C PHE A 54 15.08 -2.75 0.69
N VAL A 55 15.62 -3.42 -0.32
CA VAL A 55 16.36 -4.68 -0.18
C VAL A 55 17.86 -4.41 -0.29
N PRO A 56 18.73 -5.08 0.50
CA PRO A 56 18.41 -5.92 1.67
C PRO A 56 18.20 -5.11 2.97
N GLY A 57 18.44 -3.79 2.94
CA GLY A 57 18.62 -2.97 4.15
C GLY A 57 17.38 -2.76 5.04
N TYR A 58 16.18 -3.08 4.55
CA TYR A 58 14.93 -3.10 5.34
C TYR A 58 14.26 -4.46 5.26
N TRP A 59 14.21 -5.04 4.07
CA TRP A 59 13.49 -6.27 3.80
C TRP A 59 14.44 -7.33 3.26
N HIS A 60 14.38 -8.52 3.83
CA HIS A 60 14.99 -9.71 3.28
C HIS A 60 13.97 -10.50 2.47
N ALA A 61 14.10 -10.40 1.15
CA ALA A 61 13.56 -11.39 0.23
C ALA A 61 14.25 -12.73 0.51
N SER A 62 13.52 -13.85 0.44
CA SER A 62 14.01 -15.19 0.77
C SER A 62 15.30 -15.53 -0.03
N VAL A 63 16.12 -16.46 0.47
CA VAL A 63 17.41 -16.84 -0.17
C VAL A 63 17.24 -17.28 -1.63
N ARG A 64 16.04 -17.74 -2.03
CA ARG A 64 15.69 -18.10 -3.40
C ARG A 64 15.34 -16.88 -4.27
N GLU A 65 14.84 -15.81 -3.67
CA GLU A 65 14.42 -14.56 -4.32
C GLU A 65 15.61 -13.62 -4.63
N GLN A 66 16.72 -13.74 -3.90
CA GLN A 66 17.90 -12.87 -4.11
C GLN A 66 18.69 -13.18 -5.39
N PHE A 67 18.54 -14.39 -5.96
CA PHE A 67 19.37 -14.85 -7.08
C PHE A 67 18.65 -14.96 -8.43
N GLU A 68 17.32 -14.82 -8.50
CA GLU A 68 16.60 -15.13 -9.76
C GLU A 68 16.01 -13.95 -10.54
N THR A 69 15.75 -12.75 -9.98
CA THR A 69 15.43 -11.57 -10.83
C THR A 69 15.43 -10.26 -10.04
N PHE A 70 15.87 -9.16 -10.69
CA PHE A 70 15.78 -7.76 -10.23
C PHE A 70 14.33 -7.27 -9.96
N THR A 71 13.33 -8.12 -10.18
CA THR A 71 11.90 -7.83 -9.98
C THR A 71 11.24 -8.98 -9.22
N ASP A 72 11.00 -8.78 -7.92
CA ASP A 72 10.17 -9.65 -7.09
C ASP A 72 8.71 -9.59 -7.55
N ILE A 73 8.28 -10.54 -8.38
CA ILE A 73 6.88 -10.67 -8.82
C ILE A 73 5.94 -10.81 -7.63
N GLY A 74 6.40 -11.45 -6.54
CA GLY A 74 5.64 -11.61 -5.30
C GLY A 74 5.21 -10.26 -4.74
N GLY A 75 6.10 -9.28 -4.71
CA GLY A 75 5.79 -7.93 -4.25
C GLY A 75 4.82 -7.15 -5.11
N PHE A 76 4.91 -7.28 -6.45
CA PHE A 76 3.91 -6.73 -7.35
C PHE A 76 2.52 -7.31 -7.08
N LEU A 77 2.44 -8.63 -6.93
CA LEU A 77 1.18 -9.33 -6.65
C LEU A 77 0.65 -8.98 -5.25
N TRP A 78 1.52 -8.93 -4.25
CA TRP A 78 1.19 -8.57 -2.88
C TRP A 78 0.50 -7.21 -2.83
N ILE A 79 1.12 -6.18 -3.43
CA ILE A 79 0.54 -4.83 -3.40
C ILE A 79 -0.70 -4.68 -4.29
N PHE A 80 -0.74 -5.43 -5.39
CA PHE A 80 -1.92 -5.50 -6.25
C PHE A 80 -3.13 -6.03 -5.47
N PHE A 81 -3.00 -7.19 -4.81
CA PHE A 81 -4.08 -7.78 -4.03
C PHE A 81 -4.47 -6.91 -2.84
N LEU A 82 -3.49 -6.36 -2.12
CA LEU A 82 -3.77 -5.46 -1.01
C LEU A 82 -4.60 -4.23 -1.45
N GLY A 83 -4.20 -3.59 -2.56
CA GLY A 83 -4.87 -2.41 -3.10
C GLY A 83 -6.34 -2.64 -3.45
N GLY A 84 -6.64 -3.79 -4.05
CA GLY A 84 -8.02 -4.15 -4.36
C GLY A 84 -8.89 -4.36 -3.13
N ILE A 85 -8.39 -5.07 -2.12
CA ILE A 85 -9.13 -5.34 -0.88
C ILE A 85 -9.48 -4.04 -0.17
N ILE A 86 -8.50 -3.14 -0.01
CA ILE A 86 -8.71 -1.84 0.66
C ILE A 86 -9.76 -1.01 -0.07
N ALA A 87 -9.77 -1.03 -1.40
CA ALA A 87 -10.74 -0.28 -2.19
C ALA A 87 -12.19 -0.71 -1.90
N VAL A 88 -12.41 -2.02 -1.74
CA VAL A 88 -13.72 -2.58 -1.38
C VAL A 88 -14.10 -2.18 0.04
N LEU A 89 -13.21 -2.39 1.00
CA LEU A 89 -13.45 -2.04 2.41
C LEU A 89 -13.78 -0.55 2.58
N PHE A 90 -13.01 0.32 1.93
CA PHE A 90 -13.21 1.77 1.98
C PHE A 90 -14.57 2.18 1.40
N GLU A 91 -14.97 1.60 0.26
CA GLU A 91 -16.26 1.90 -0.35
C GLU A 91 -17.45 1.41 0.49
N GLU A 92 -17.33 0.24 1.14
CA GLU A 92 -18.36 -0.30 2.03
C GLU A 92 -18.52 0.57 3.28
N VAL A 93 -17.42 0.99 3.92
CA VAL A 93 -17.44 1.89 5.09
C VAL A 93 -18.08 3.24 4.76
N PHE A 94 -17.71 3.84 3.64
CA PHE A 94 -18.20 5.18 3.28
C PHE A 94 -19.48 5.19 2.45
N LYS A 95 -20.00 4.02 2.08
CA LYS A 95 -21.16 3.86 1.20
C LYS A 95 -21.04 4.75 -0.05
N LEU A 96 -19.81 4.92 -0.56
CA LEU A 96 -19.50 5.87 -1.66
C LEU A 96 -20.22 5.52 -2.97
N ARG A 97 -20.77 4.31 -3.07
CA ARG A 97 -21.71 3.89 -4.10
C ARG A 97 -22.95 4.78 -4.19
N PHE A 98 -23.40 5.35 -3.08
CA PHE A 98 -24.65 6.12 -2.98
C PHE A 98 -24.44 7.63 -2.95
N LYS A 99 -23.19 8.11 -2.86
CA LYS A 99 -22.90 9.54 -2.91
C LYS A 99 -22.72 10.00 -4.35
N LYS A 100 -23.34 11.13 -4.71
CA LYS A 100 -23.03 11.83 -5.96
C LYS A 100 -21.52 12.10 -6.00
N PRO A 101 -20.85 11.89 -7.15
CA PRO A 101 -19.43 12.20 -7.26
C PRO A 101 -19.22 13.68 -6.96
N GLU A 102 -18.45 13.95 -5.91
CA GLU A 102 -18.08 15.31 -5.54
C GLU A 102 -17.19 15.89 -6.63
N LEU A 103 -17.52 17.09 -7.11
CA LEU A 103 -16.71 17.80 -8.10
C LEU A 103 -15.44 18.29 -7.41
N LEU A 104 -14.38 17.49 -7.45
CA LEU A 104 -13.07 17.90 -6.99
C LEU A 104 -12.56 19.08 -7.82
N SER A 105 -11.97 20.06 -7.13
CA SER A 105 -11.32 21.19 -7.80
C SER A 105 -10.14 20.70 -8.64
N ARG A 106 -9.72 21.52 -9.61
CA ARG A 106 -8.50 21.24 -10.39
C ARG A 106 -7.30 21.06 -9.46
N GLN A 107 -7.21 21.87 -8.40
CA GLN A 107 -6.15 21.80 -7.40
C GLN A 107 -6.09 20.43 -6.71
N GLN A 108 -7.24 19.88 -6.28
CA GLN A 108 -7.27 18.59 -5.58
C GLN A 108 -6.82 17.43 -6.48
N LYS A 109 -7.12 17.50 -7.78
CA LYS A 109 -6.62 16.52 -8.75
C LYS A 109 -5.11 16.62 -8.94
N THR A 110 -4.58 17.85 -9.03
CA THR A 110 -3.14 18.09 -9.09
C THR A 110 -2.46 17.56 -7.82
N ASN A 111 -2.99 17.89 -6.64
CA ASN A 111 -2.47 17.43 -5.36
C ASN A 111 -2.42 15.89 -5.31
N ALA A 112 -3.48 15.21 -5.77
CA ALA A 112 -3.51 13.75 -5.83
C ALA A 112 -2.37 13.15 -6.68
N ILE A 113 -2.09 13.74 -7.84
CA ILE A 113 -0.97 13.31 -8.70
C ILE A 113 0.37 13.59 -8.02
N VAL A 114 0.54 14.78 -7.42
CA VAL A 114 1.76 15.15 -6.70
C VAL A 114 2.01 14.18 -5.55
N ILE A 115 1.01 13.90 -4.71
CA ILE A 115 1.11 12.94 -3.61
C ILE A 115 1.51 11.56 -4.13
N TYR A 116 0.85 11.08 -5.20
CA TYR A 116 1.16 9.78 -5.79
C TYR A 116 2.60 9.70 -6.31
N VAL A 117 3.08 10.72 -7.00
CA VAL A 117 4.47 10.79 -7.49
C VAL A 117 5.46 10.85 -6.31
N LEU A 118 5.18 11.68 -5.29
CA LEU A 118 6.02 11.78 -4.10
C LEU A 118 6.13 10.43 -3.36
N LEU A 119 5.04 9.67 -3.27
CA LEU A 119 5.04 8.33 -2.71
C LEU A 119 5.89 7.35 -3.54
N LEU A 120 5.82 7.41 -4.88
CA LEU A 120 6.62 6.52 -5.73
C LEU A 120 8.12 6.81 -5.64
N ILE A 121 8.50 8.08 -5.60
CA ILE A 121 9.92 8.47 -5.52
C ILE A 121 10.49 8.39 -4.10
N SER A 122 9.65 8.19 -3.07
CA SER A 122 10.11 8.20 -1.67
C SER A 122 11.16 7.13 -1.40
N GLY A 123 11.03 5.94 -2.00
CA GLY A 123 12.02 4.86 -1.88
C GLY A 123 13.38 5.24 -2.47
N ILE A 124 13.38 5.89 -3.63
CA ILE A 124 14.60 6.39 -4.29
C ILE A 124 15.27 7.45 -3.43
N VAL A 125 14.49 8.43 -2.95
CA VAL A 125 14.99 9.53 -2.12
C VAL A 125 15.52 8.99 -0.80
N ALA A 126 14.79 8.09 -0.14
CA ALA A 126 15.18 7.48 1.12
C ALA A 126 16.46 6.64 0.98
N SER A 127 16.58 5.88 -0.11
CA SER A 127 17.80 5.11 -0.41
C SER A 127 18.99 6.02 -0.68
N SER A 128 18.77 7.10 -1.42
CA SER A 128 19.81 8.09 -1.69
C SER A 128 20.28 8.75 -0.39
N ILE A 129 19.36 9.14 0.49
CA ILE A 129 19.70 9.67 1.81
C ILE A 129 20.44 8.63 2.65
N SER A 130 19.99 7.39 2.65
CA SER A 130 20.64 6.28 3.36
C SER A 130 22.04 5.95 2.80
N TYR A 131 22.34 6.30 1.55
CA TYR A 131 23.68 6.15 0.98
C TYR A 131 24.64 7.24 1.47
N PHE A 132 24.17 8.48 1.56
CA PHE A 132 24.99 9.62 2.01
C PHE A 132 25.00 9.81 3.54
N THR A 133 24.12 9.14 4.27
CA THR A 133 23.98 9.25 5.72
C THR A 133 23.96 7.86 6.35
N GLN A 134 24.03 7.77 7.67
CA GLN A 134 23.86 6.50 8.40
C GLN A 134 22.38 6.22 8.74
N LEU A 135 21.43 6.95 8.14
CA LEU A 135 20.00 6.77 8.40
C LEU A 135 19.49 5.56 7.61
N SER A 136 18.75 4.66 8.26
CA SER A 136 18.14 3.52 7.55
C SER A 136 17.13 3.98 6.49
N VAL A 137 17.05 3.24 5.38
CA VAL A 137 16.12 3.52 4.26
C VAL A 137 14.68 3.66 4.76
N VAL A 138 14.24 2.81 5.69
CA VAL A 138 12.89 2.86 6.29
C VAL A 138 12.62 4.20 6.95
N ARG A 139 13.54 4.67 7.78
CA ARG A 139 13.38 5.94 8.50
C ARG A 139 13.36 7.10 7.52
N GLY A 140 14.21 7.08 6.49
CA GLY A 140 14.16 8.04 5.39
C GLY A 140 12.78 8.06 4.71
N ALA A 141 12.22 6.88 4.41
CA ALA A 141 10.91 6.75 3.79
C ALA A 141 9.77 7.21 4.72
N LEU A 142 9.87 6.94 6.03
CA LEU A 142 8.90 7.39 7.03
C LEU A 142 8.93 8.91 7.18
N ILE A 143 10.12 9.55 7.21
CA ILE A 143 10.23 11.01 7.24
C ILE A 143 9.56 11.61 6.00
N MET A 144 9.85 11.07 4.81
CA MET A 144 9.18 11.49 3.57
C MET A 144 7.66 11.30 3.65
N GLY A 145 7.22 10.17 4.18
CA GLY A 145 5.82 9.88 4.41
C GLY A 145 5.14 10.88 5.36
N LEU A 146 5.79 11.27 6.46
CA LEU A 146 5.29 12.28 7.38
C LEU A 146 5.20 13.67 6.71
N VAL A 147 6.15 14.03 5.85
CA VAL A 147 6.08 15.26 5.05
C VAL A 147 4.89 15.22 4.08
N ILE A 148 4.66 14.08 3.42
CA ILE A 148 3.49 13.88 2.54
C ILE A 148 2.20 13.97 3.36
N LEU A 149 2.14 13.36 4.53
CA LEU A 149 0.97 13.41 5.41
C LEU A 149 0.68 14.85 5.87
N TRP A 150 1.72 15.61 6.24
CA TRP A 150 1.58 17.03 6.55
C TRP A 150 1.02 17.81 5.36
N TYR A 151 1.53 17.55 4.15
CA TYR A 151 1.00 18.15 2.92
C TYR A 151 -0.48 17.81 2.70
N VAL A 152 -0.89 16.56 2.93
CA VAL A 152 -2.29 16.12 2.86
C VAL A 152 -3.14 16.88 3.88
N VAL A 153 -2.72 16.94 5.14
CA VAL A 153 -3.47 17.63 6.19
C VAL A 153 -3.63 19.12 5.88
N TRP A 154 -2.59 19.74 5.33
CA TRP A 154 -2.60 21.16 4.99
C TRP A 154 -3.53 21.49 3.82
N ASN A 155 -3.45 20.70 2.74
CA ASN A 155 -4.10 21.01 1.47
C ASN A 155 -5.46 20.32 1.26
N GLU A 156 -5.71 19.19 1.94
CA GLU A 156 -6.90 18.35 1.75
C GLU A 156 -7.80 18.33 3.00
N ARG A 157 -7.88 19.46 3.72
CA ARG A 157 -8.63 19.61 4.99
C ARG A 157 -10.06 19.08 4.94
N LYS A 158 -10.74 19.22 3.79
CA LYS A 158 -12.15 18.81 3.61
C LYS A 158 -12.36 17.31 3.69
N ILE A 159 -11.34 16.51 3.40
CA ILE A 159 -11.43 15.05 3.36
C ILE A 159 -10.67 14.36 4.52
N LEU A 160 -10.30 15.11 5.56
CA LEU A 160 -9.52 14.59 6.69
C LEU A 160 -10.19 13.44 7.42
N ARG A 161 -11.53 13.44 7.52
CA ARG A 161 -12.25 12.32 8.09
C ARG A 161 -11.99 11.07 7.26
N GLU A 162 -12.16 11.15 5.95
CA GLU A 162 -11.87 10.05 5.03
C GLU A 162 -10.41 9.61 5.07
N VAL A 163 -9.47 10.54 5.22
CA VAL A 163 -8.04 10.25 5.42
C VAL A 163 -7.83 9.41 6.68
N LEU A 164 -8.43 9.78 7.81
CA LEU A 164 -8.30 9.03 9.07
C LEU A 164 -8.89 7.62 8.98
N TYR A 165 -10.07 7.47 8.40
CA TYR A 165 -10.67 6.15 8.19
C TYR A 165 -9.88 5.31 7.19
N GLY A 166 -9.36 5.93 6.13
CA GLY A 166 -8.49 5.26 5.16
C GLY A 166 -7.20 4.74 5.79
N ALA A 167 -6.54 5.59 6.59
CA ALA A 167 -5.37 5.22 7.38
C ALA A 167 -5.67 4.07 8.35
N SER A 168 -6.82 4.12 9.02
CA SER A 168 -7.24 3.09 9.97
C SER A 168 -7.55 1.76 9.27
N LEU A 169 -8.23 1.80 8.12
CA LEU A 169 -8.56 0.60 7.35
C LEU A 169 -7.32 -0.06 6.76
N PHE A 170 -6.43 0.73 6.16
CA PHE A 170 -5.14 0.23 5.67
C PHE A 170 -4.32 -0.34 6.83
N GLY A 171 -4.15 0.44 7.89
CA GLY A 171 -3.39 0.07 9.07
C GLY A 171 -3.88 -1.23 9.69
N ALA A 172 -5.18 -1.34 9.95
CA ALA A 172 -5.78 -2.55 10.48
C ALA A 172 -5.57 -3.74 9.55
N LEU A 173 -5.87 -3.62 8.25
CA LEU A 173 -5.71 -4.73 7.31
C LEU A 173 -4.24 -5.18 7.21
N TYR A 174 -3.31 -4.24 7.03
CA TYR A 174 -1.89 -4.51 6.92
C TYR A 174 -1.38 -5.25 8.16
N LEU A 175 -1.58 -4.67 9.34
CA LEU A 175 -1.13 -5.24 10.62
C LEU A 175 -1.80 -6.58 10.93
N MET A 176 -3.10 -6.73 10.65
CA MET A 176 -3.80 -8.01 10.83
C MET A 176 -3.20 -9.10 9.95
N THR A 177 -2.90 -8.81 8.68
CA THR A 177 -2.28 -9.80 7.80
C THR A 177 -0.85 -10.11 8.20
N LEU A 178 -0.08 -9.12 8.65
CA LEU A 178 1.28 -9.31 9.14
C LEU A 178 1.30 -10.18 10.41
N LEU A 179 0.45 -9.88 11.39
CA LEU A 179 0.27 -10.70 12.60
C LEU A 179 -0.21 -12.11 12.29
N PHE A 180 -1.12 -12.27 11.33
CA PHE A 180 -1.62 -13.58 10.94
C PHE A 180 -0.52 -14.44 10.31
N VAL A 181 0.33 -13.85 9.47
CA VAL A 181 1.47 -14.56 8.86
C VAL A 181 2.54 -14.88 9.90
N ASP A 182 2.85 -13.95 10.81
CA ASP A 182 3.79 -14.19 11.92
C ASP A 182 3.28 -15.26 12.89
N TRP A 183 1.95 -15.38 13.06
CA TRP A 183 1.33 -16.47 13.81
C TRP A 183 1.43 -17.82 13.11
N LEU A 184 1.26 -17.86 11.77
CA LEU A 184 1.41 -19.09 10.98
C LEU A 184 2.87 -19.54 10.84
N PHE A 185 3.78 -18.57 10.76
CA PHE A 185 5.22 -18.76 10.63
C PHE A 185 5.90 -17.94 11.73
N PRO A 186 6.12 -18.55 12.91
CA PRO A 186 6.87 -17.90 13.97
C PRO A 186 8.20 -17.37 13.44
N GLU A 187 8.57 -16.17 13.89
CA GLU A 187 9.78 -15.45 13.47
C GLU A 187 9.72 -14.84 12.06
N PHE A 188 8.59 -14.91 11.34
CA PHE A 188 8.44 -14.29 10.02
C PHE A 188 8.91 -12.83 10.02
N VAL A 189 8.40 -12.04 10.98
CA VAL A 189 8.76 -10.63 11.12
C VAL A 189 10.25 -10.48 11.38
N SER A 190 10.83 -11.22 12.32
CA SER A 190 12.26 -11.13 12.64
C SER A 190 13.19 -11.61 11.52
N THR A 191 12.74 -12.54 10.68
CA THR A 191 13.53 -13.07 9.56
C THR A 191 13.49 -12.15 8.33
N HIS A 192 12.33 -11.54 8.05
CA HIS A 192 12.13 -10.77 6.82
C HIS A 192 12.26 -9.26 7.03
N LEU A 193 11.88 -8.72 8.19
CA LEU A 193 12.05 -7.30 8.51
C LEU A 193 13.40 -7.08 9.19
N GLN A 194 14.37 -6.65 8.39
CA GLN A 194 15.65 -6.15 8.88
C GLN A 194 15.55 -4.68 9.26
N LEU A 195 14.78 -4.41 10.30
CA LEU A 195 15.14 -3.27 11.13
C LEU A 195 16.40 -3.68 11.87
N THR A 196 17.53 -3.11 11.45
CA THR A 196 18.86 -3.35 12.03
C THR A 196 18.72 -3.58 13.53
N GLN A 197 19.10 -4.77 13.99
CA GLN A 197 18.93 -5.16 15.38
C GLN A 197 19.51 -4.07 16.30
N GLY A 198 18.62 -3.35 16.99
CA GLY A 198 18.95 -2.20 17.84
C GLY A 198 18.53 -0.81 17.34
N THR A 199 17.88 -0.67 16.17
CA THR A 199 17.41 0.63 15.65
C THR A 199 15.90 0.79 15.54
N SER A 200 15.08 -0.19 15.94
CA SER A 200 13.63 0.09 16.02
C SER A 200 13.34 1.05 17.18
N LEU A 201 12.35 1.94 17.00
CA LEU A 201 11.83 2.80 18.07
C LEU A 201 11.13 2.01 19.19
N GLY A 202 10.84 0.73 18.96
CA GLY A 202 10.17 -0.17 19.90
C GLY A 202 9.26 -1.16 19.15
N TYR A 203 8.76 -2.14 19.88
CA TYR A 203 7.90 -3.18 19.34
C TYR A 203 6.54 -3.17 20.02
N VAL A 204 5.49 -3.46 19.26
CA VAL A 204 4.15 -3.78 19.76
C VAL A 204 3.82 -5.19 19.29
N PHE A 205 3.57 -6.11 20.21
CA PHE A 205 3.63 -7.55 19.96
C PHE A 205 5.00 -7.94 19.38
N THR A 206 5.06 -8.44 18.14
CA THR A 206 6.29 -8.79 17.40
C THR A 206 6.63 -7.76 16.33
N ILE A 207 5.76 -6.78 16.10
CA ILE A 207 5.87 -5.84 14.98
C ILE A 207 6.55 -4.55 15.45
N PRO A 208 7.53 -4.03 14.70
CA PRO A 208 8.18 -2.78 15.04
C PRO A 208 7.28 -1.56 14.78
N LEU A 209 7.42 -0.51 15.60
CA LEU A 209 6.61 0.71 15.52
C LEU A 209 6.66 1.39 14.14
N GLU A 210 7.77 1.26 13.43
CA GLU A 210 7.96 1.73 12.07
C GLU A 210 6.86 1.24 11.11
N GLU A 211 6.40 -0.01 11.25
CA GLU A 211 5.35 -0.61 10.42
C GLU A 211 3.98 0.03 10.66
N TYR A 212 3.69 0.37 11.92
CA TYR A 212 2.45 1.05 12.28
C TYR A 212 2.41 2.44 11.67
N VAL A 213 3.53 3.18 11.76
CA VAL A 213 3.66 4.51 11.17
C VAL A 213 3.56 4.43 9.66
N TYR A 214 4.28 3.48 9.03
CA TYR A 214 4.20 3.22 7.59
C TYR A 214 2.75 3.00 7.16
N ALA A 215 2.03 2.10 7.83
CA ALA A 215 0.70 1.72 7.42
C ALA A 215 -0.31 2.89 7.55
N ILE A 216 -0.22 3.65 8.63
CA ILE A 216 -1.05 4.84 8.84
C ILE A 216 -0.76 5.90 7.79
N VAL A 217 0.52 6.22 7.56
CA VAL A 217 0.95 7.26 6.62
C VAL A 217 0.59 6.90 5.19
N PHE A 218 0.91 5.68 4.76
CA PHE A 218 0.61 5.21 3.41
C PHE A 218 -0.90 5.17 3.18
N GLY A 219 -1.66 4.59 4.12
CA GLY A 219 -3.12 4.55 4.06
C GLY A 219 -3.76 5.94 3.97
N ALA A 220 -3.27 6.90 4.78
CA ALA A 220 -3.72 8.29 4.76
C ALA A 220 -3.44 8.97 3.41
N ALA A 221 -2.21 8.85 2.90
CA ALA A 221 -1.77 9.50 1.68
C ALA A 221 -2.48 8.98 0.43
N MET A 222 -2.90 7.71 0.44
CA MET A 222 -3.63 7.10 -0.68
C MET A 222 -5.08 7.57 -0.82
N ILE A 223 -5.69 8.20 0.20
CA ILE A 223 -7.08 8.67 0.10
C ILE A 223 -7.26 9.84 -0.90
N PRO A 224 -6.46 10.91 -0.85
CA PRO A 224 -6.45 11.94 -1.89
C PRO A 224 -6.18 11.35 -3.28
N VAL A 225 -5.25 10.41 -3.39
CA VAL A 225 -4.91 9.71 -4.65
C VAL A 225 -6.13 9.00 -5.22
N TYR A 226 -6.78 8.16 -4.41
CA TYR A 226 -7.97 7.42 -4.80
C TYR A 226 -9.09 8.35 -5.27
N LYS A 227 -9.41 9.39 -4.50
CA LYS A 227 -10.48 10.34 -4.83
C LYS A 227 -10.14 11.18 -6.07
N GLY A 228 -8.91 11.68 -6.17
CA GLY A 228 -8.44 12.57 -7.23
C GLY A 228 -8.41 11.90 -8.60
N ILE A 229 -7.86 10.69 -8.67
CA ILE A 229 -7.75 9.95 -9.93
C ILE A 229 -9.12 9.39 -10.34
N ARG A 230 -9.91 8.81 -9.42
CA ARG A 230 -11.24 8.27 -9.72
C ARG A 230 -12.20 9.30 -10.32
N ASN A 231 -12.27 10.51 -9.75
CA ASN A 231 -13.23 11.52 -10.21
C ASN A 231 -12.87 12.07 -11.61
N SER A 232 -11.63 11.92 -12.06
CA SER A 232 -11.23 12.28 -13.42
C SER A 232 -11.89 11.39 -14.48
N GLU A 233 -12.02 10.08 -14.21
CA GLU A 233 -12.63 9.11 -15.14
C GLU A 233 -14.14 9.29 -15.29
N ILE A 234 -14.84 9.57 -14.19
CA ILE A 234 -16.30 9.74 -14.18
C ILE A 234 -16.70 11.00 -14.97
N ILE A 235 -15.96 12.10 -14.80
CA ILE A 235 -16.21 13.37 -15.50
C ILE A 235 -15.95 13.24 -17.01
N GLN A 236 -14.89 12.52 -17.41
CA GLN A 236 -14.60 12.28 -18.82
C GLN A 236 -15.70 11.47 -19.51
N LYS A 237 -16.26 10.45 -18.84
CA LYS A 237 -17.40 9.68 -19.37
C LYS A 237 -18.65 10.54 -19.57
N LYS A 238 -18.97 11.43 -18.61
CA LYS A 238 -20.09 12.38 -18.77
C LYS A 238 -19.89 13.35 -19.92
N LYS A 239 -18.68 13.91 -20.09
CA LYS A 239 -18.36 14.81 -21.21
C LYS A 239 -18.40 14.13 -22.58
N LYS A 240 -18.07 12.84 -22.66
CA LYS A 240 -18.18 12.06 -23.91
C LYS A 240 -19.65 11.74 -24.24
N GLY A 241 -20.47 11.40 -23.25
CA GLY A 241 -21.91 11.16 -23.46
C GLY A 241 -22.69 12.42 -23.86
N ALA A 242 -22.35 13.58 -23.30
CA ALA A 242 -22.98 14.86 -23.64
C ALA A 242 -22.50 15.48 -24.98
N LYS A 243 -21.54 14.85 -25.67
CA LYS A 243 -21.09 15.25 -27.02
C LYS A 243 -21.62 14.31 -28.11
N SER A 244 -22.32 13.24 -27.73
CA SER A 244 -22.92 12.25 -28.63
C SER A 244 -24.45 12.33 -28.70
N GLU A 245 -25.04 13.34 -28.04
CA GLU A 245 -26.43 13.78 -28.15
C GLU A 245 -26.44 15.16 -28.82
#